data_AF-A0A5E5QLW2-F1
#
_entry.id   AF-A0A5E5QLW2-F1
#
_cell.length_a   1.000
_cell.length_b   1.000
_cell.length_c   1.000
_cell.angle_alpha   90.00
_cell.angle_beta   90.00
_cell.angle_gamma   90.00
#
_symmetry.space_group_name_H-M   'P 1'
#
loop_
_entity.id
_entity.type
_entity.pdbx_description
1 polymer ?
#
loop_
_entity_poly.entity_id
_entity_poly.type
_entity_poly.pdbx_seq_one_letter_code
_entity_poly.pdbx_strand_id
1 'polypeptide(L)'
;MKIVSLFTGAGGLDKGFEAAGFETIWANEFDKAIWETFEKNFPKTMLDKRSIREVPSDEIPDCDGIVGGPPCQSWSEAGALRGIKDKRGQLFFEFIRILRDKKPKFFLAENVSGMLAPRHKDALENIKSLFTESNYNLSFLLLNAVDYGVPQDRKRVFFIGIRNDLNFSFKFPKSLASKFTLQDCISDIQDSVLPAQEKQKTNGSKCLLPNHEYMIGGFSSMYMSRNRVRAWDEPSFTIQAGGRHAPLHPQAPKMTFIEHNKRIFVAGKESLYRRLSVRECARIQTFPEDFIFHYNNVAEGYKMVGNAVPCHLAYCLAKAIKTQLIKENLNNSLKKNIKPQAQPAFALVPESTILIGYCQSKQRQWVEKKGLYNIRLDNIGQKEKSVEYLLLRSNNKLKANDIWRVTNKPESMSNQELINTGYQNPSCKNYLIYKIEKIENSAFSDIVWNIEKLPSYKSIDNKYKPFTTTLSELSQATI
;
A
#
# COMPACT_ATOMS: atom_id res chain seq x y z
N MET A 1 -2.36 -4.83 16.59
CA MET A 1 -3.04 -5.87 15.80
C MET A 1 -2.20 -7.12 15.91
N LYS A 2 -2.80 -8.24 16.25
CA LYS A 2 -2.11 -9.53 16.47
C LYS A 2 -2.08 -10.33 15.18
N ILE A 3 -0.95 -10.93 14.86
CA ILE A 3 -0.79 -11.76 13.66
C ILE A 3 -0.24 -13.14 14.01
N VAL A 4 -0.56 -14.11 13.15
CA VAL A 4 0.11 -15.42 13.14
C VAL A 4 0.94 -15.57 11.87
N SER A 5 2.09 -16.20 11.99
CA SER A 5 3.08 -16.35 10.92
C SER A 5 3.25 -17.80 10.52
N LEU A 6 2.84 -18.15 9.30
CA LEU A 6 2.96 -19.51 8.76
C LEU A 6 4.21 -19.60 7.88
N PHE A 7 4.94 -20.70 7.98
CA PHE A 7 6.19 -20.89 7.21
C PHE A 7 7.17 -19.73 7.46
N THR A 8 7.37 -19.38 8.74
CA THR A 8 7.99 -18.11 9.13
C THR A 8 9.46 -18.00 8.68
N GLY A 9 10.17 -19.12 8.52
CA GLY A 9 11.59 -19.13 8.26
C GLY A 9 12.34 -18.37 9.37
N ALA A 10 13.34 -17.59 8.99
CA ALA A 10 14.04 -16.73 9.95
C ALA A 10 13.21 -15.50 10.39
N GLY A 11 11.96 -15.34 9.96
CA GLY A 11 11.10 -14.24 10.40
C GLY A 11 11.34 -12.90 9.69
N GLY A 12 11.74 -12.91 8.41
CA GLY A 12 11.91 -11.67 7.65
C GLY A 12 10.60 -10.90 7.43
N LEU A 13 9.49 -11.61 7.18
CA LEU A 13 8.15 -11.01 7.17
C LEU A 13 7.83 -10.45 8.56
N ASP A 14 8.03 -11.27 9.59
CA ASP A 14 7.73 -10.97 10.99
C ASP A 14 8.42 -9.68 11.46
N LYS A 15 9.73 -9.51 11.21
CA LYS A 15 10.44 -8.26 11.56
C LYS A 15 9.87 -7.03 10.85
N GLY A 16 9.48 -7.16 9.58
CA GLY A 16 8.83 -6.05 8.87
C GLY A 16 7.47 -5.68 9.48
N PHE A 17 6.68 -6.67 9.87
CA PHE A 17 5.39 -6.46 10.52
C PHE A 17 5.54 -5.90 11.95
N GLU A 18 6.49 -6.39 12.75
CA GLU A 18 6.84 -5.83 14.06
C GLU A 18 7.24 -4.35 13.94
N ALA A 19 8.08 -4.00 12.96
CA ALA A 19 8.48 -2.61 12.69
C ALA A 19 7.29 -1.70 12.29
N ALA A 20 6.23 -2.26 11.71
CA ALA A 20 4.98 -1.55 11.43
C ALA A 20 4.02 -1.52 12.65
N GLY A 21 4.41 -2.11 13.78
CA GLY A 21 3.65 -2.18 15.03
C GLY A 21 2.54 -3.23 15.02
N PHE A 22 2.74 -4.34 14.31
CA PHE A 22 2.01 -5.58 14.55
C PHE A 22 2.72 -6.41 15.63
N GLU A 23 1.99 -7.35 16.20
CA GLU A 23 2.51 -8.28 17.21
C GLU A 23 2.35 -9.71 16.66
N THR A 24 3.47 -10.38 16.38
CA THR A 24 3.44 -11.81 16.04
C THR A 24 3.25 -12.62 17.31
N ILE A 25 2.08 -13.21 17.51
CA ILE A 25 1.77 -13.94 18.74
C ILE A 25 2.06 -15.45 18.63
N TRP A 26 2.11 -15.96 17.42
CA TRP A 26 2.30 -17.38 17.12
C TRP A 26 2.94 -17.54 15.75
N ALA A 27 3.89 -18.45 15.63
CA ALA A 27 4.54 -18.76 14.37
C ALA A 27 4.69 -20.27 14.18
N ASN A 28 4.75 -20.74 12.93
CA ASN A 28 5.05 -22.13 12.58
C ASN A 28 6.28 -22.25 11.69
N GLU A 29 7.23 -23.09 12.10
CA GLU A 29 8.41 -23.46 11.31
C GLU A 29 8.74 -24.95 11.48
N PHE A 30 8.81 -25.66 10.36
CA PHE A 30 9.09 -27.09 10.33
C PHE A 30 10.60 -27.40 10.38
N ASP A 31 11.44 -26.53 9.81
CA ASP A 31 12.87 -26.76 9.70
C ASP A 31 13.60 -26.54 11.02
N LYS A 32 14.07 -27.63 11.62
CA LYS A 32 14.85 -27.64 12.86
C LYS A 32 16.09 -26.76 12.84
N ALA A 33 16.71 -26.53 11.68
CA ALA A 33 17.87 -25.66 11.58
C ALA A 33 17.56 -24.17 11.84
N ILE A 34 16.27 -23.80 11.85
CA ILE A 34 15.82 -22.41 11.97
C ILE A 34 15.30 -22.10 13.39
N TRP A 35 14.83 -23.11 14.13
CA TRP A 35 14.13 -22.92 15.41
C TRP A 35 14.90 -22.02 16.40
N GLU A 36 16.18 -22.31 16.64
CA GLU A 36 17.00 -21.52 17.56
C GLU A 36 17.13 -20.06 17.10
N THR A 37 17.29 -19.83 15.79
CA THR A 37 17.35 -18.48 15.23
C THR A 37 16.04 -17.75 15.46
N PHE A 38 14.91 -18.39 15.18
CA PHE A 38 13.62 -17.74 15.37
C PHE A 38 13.36 -17.42 16.86
N GLU A 39 13.48 -18.41 17.74
CA GLU A 39 13.17 -18.25 19.17
C GLU A 39 14.01 -17.16 19.84
N LYS A 40 15.29 -17.03 19.47
CA LYS A 40 16.18 -15.99 20.04
C LYS A 40 15.88 -14.58 19.54
N ASN A 41 15.40 -14.43 18.31
CA ASN A 41 15.06 -13.12 17.74
C ASN A 41 13.60 -12.71 17.97
N PHE A 42 12.75 -13.65 18.40
CA PHE A 42 11.33 -13.47 18.69
C PHE A 42 10.95 -14.10 20.05
N PRO A 43 11.54 -13.64 21.17
CA PRO A 43 11.38 -14.28 22.48
C PRO A 43 9.96 -14.23 23.06
N LYS A 44 9.08 -13.39 22.49
CA LYS A 44 7.68 -13.26 22.90
C LYS A 44 6.72 -14.06 22.02
N THR A 45 7.21 -14.67 20.95
CA THR A 45 6.41 -15.39 19.96
C THR A 45 6.47 -16.87 20.26
N MET A 46 5.30 -17.52 20.38
CA MET A 46 5.26 -18.97 20.49
C MET A 46 5.61 -19.60 19.13
N LEU A 47 6.62 -20.48 19.09
CA LEU A 47 7.00 -21.21 17.88
C LEU A 47 6.47 -22.65 17.91
N ASP A 48 5.53 -22.95 17.02
CA ASP A 48 5.10 -24.32 16.73
C ASP A 48 6.06 -24.97 15.73
N LYS A 49 6.67 -26.06 16.17
CA LYS A 49 7.73 -26.78 15.45
C LYS A 49 7.21 -27.96 14.62
N ARG A 50 5.90 -28.27 14.71
CA ARG A 50 5.26 -29.39 14.00
C ARG A 50 5.09 -29.06 12.52
N SER A 51 4.86 -30.09 11.71
CA SER A 51 4.35 -29.86 10.36
C SER A 51 3.00 -29.16 10.46
N ILE A 52 2.77 -28.09 9.68
CA ILE A 52 1.49 -27.36 9.69
C ILE A 52 0.27 -28.25 9.40
N ARG A 53 0.49 -29.39 8.72
CA ARG A 53 -0.51 -30.43 8.45
C ARG A 53 -1.02 -31.14 9.69
N GLU A 54 -0.22 -31.14 10.75
CA GLU A 54 -0.48 -31.80 12.03
C GLU A 54 -0.95 -30.81 13.09
N VAL A 55 -1.09 -29.52 12.74
CA VAL A 55 -1.53 -28.46 13.65
C VAL A 55 -3.02 -28.17 13.42
N PRO A 56 -3.90 -28.56 14.35
CA PRO A 56 -5.32 -28.20 14.32
C PRO A 56 -5.53 -26.69 14.38
N SER A 57 -6.55 -26.17 13.71
CA SER A 57 -6.80 -24.72 13.63
C SER A 57 -7.23 -24.11 14.96
N ASP A 58 -7.79 -24.90 15.87
CA ASP A 58 -8.20 -24.52 17.23
C ASP A 58 -7.02 -24.37 18.19
N GLU A 59 -5.88 -25.03 17.92
CA GLU A 59 -4.62 -24.80 18.64
C GLU A 59 -3.90 -23.51 18.20
N ILE A 60 -4.28 -22.92 17.06
CA ILE A 60 -3.75 -21.64 16.58
C ILE A 60 -4.56 -20.51 17.21
N PRO A 61 -3.94 -19.51 17.88
CA PRO A 61 -4.67 -18.43 18.53
C PRO A 61 -5.42 -17.53 17.53
N ASP A 62 -6.48 -16.89 18.00
CA ASP A 62 -7.20 -15.87 17.22
C ASP A 62 -6.31 -14.69 16.88
N CYS A 63 -6.47 -14.16 15.66
CA CYS A 63 -5.61 -13.11 15.13
C CYS A 63 -6.36 -12.13 14.22
N ASP A 64 -5.79 -10.95 14.06
CA ASP A 64 -6.23 -9.96 13.09
C ASP A 64 -5.69 -10.26 11.68
N GLY A 65 -4.58 -10.98 11.58
CA GLY A 65 -3.89 -11.23 10.30
C GLY A 65 -3.14 -12.56 10.26
N ILE A 66 -3.10 -13.19 9.08
CA ILE A 66 -2.21 -14.33 8.78
C ILE A 66 -1.16 -13.87 7.75
N VAL A 67 0.12 -14.14 8.02
CA VAL A 67 1.20 -13.86 7.07
C VAL A 67 2.00 -15.13 6.80
N GLY A 68 2.57 -15.29 5.60
CA GLY A 68 3.44 -16.44 5.33
C GLY A 68 3.87 -16.60 3.87
N GLY A 69 4.87 -17.44 3.65
CA GLY A 69 5.36 -17.81 2.31
C GLY A 69 5.26 -19.31 2.08
N PRO A 70 4.07 -19.88 1.76
CA PRO A 70 3.94 -21.31 1.53
C PRO A 70 4.86 -21.76 0.37
N PRO A 71 5.55 -22.91 0.51
CA PRO A 71 6.60 -23.31 -0.42
C PRO A 71 6.10 -23.55 -1.85
N CYS A 72 6.92 -23.15 -2.82
CA CYS A 72 6.51 -22.95 -4.21
C CYS A 72 6.66 -24.16 -5.16
N GLN A 73 7.31 -25.24 -4.74
CA GLN A 73 7.88 -26.22 -5.68
C GLN A 73 6.85 -27.09 -6.42
N SER A 74 5.57 -26.96 -6.11
CA SER A 74 4.50 -27.89 -6.49
C SER A 74 3.21 -27.18 -6.93
N TRP A 75 3.26 -25.89 -7.30
CA TRP A 75 2.05 -25.13 -7.70
C TRP A 75 1.32 -25.72 -8.90
N SER A 76 2.02 -26.30 -9.87
CA SER A 76 1.36 -26.99 -10.99
C SER A 76 0.42 -28.10 -10.49
N GLU A 77 0.71 -28.70 -9.34
CA GLU A 77 -0.10 -29.76 -8.75
C GLU A 77 -1.18 -29.24 -7.81
N ALA A 78 -0.84 -28.25 -6.96
CA ALA A 78 -1.82 -27.57 -6.10
C ALA A 78 -2.91 -26.87 -6.94
N GLY A 79 -2.49 -26.25 -8.02
CA GLY A 79 -3.35 -25.55 -8.96
C GLY A 79 -4.08 -26.46 -9.95
N ALA A 80 -3.68 -27.72 -10.15
CA ALA A 80 -4.45 -28.64 -10.98
C ALA A 80 -5.56 -29.38 -10.20
N LEU A 81 -5.79 -29.06 -8.92
CA LEU A 81 -6.60 -29.86 -7.97
C LEU A 81 -6.15 -31.33 -7.87
N ARG A 82 -5.00 -31.69 -8.45
CA ARG A 82 -4.36 -33.02 -8.34
C ARG A 82 -3.56 -33.16 -7.03
N GLY A 83 -3.52 -32.10 -6.22
CA GLY A 83 -2.77 -31.94 -4.97
C GLY A 83 -3.08 -32.91 -3.83
N ILE A 84 -3.81 -33.99 -4.08
CA ILE A 84 -3.98 -35.09 -3.12
C ILE A 84 -2.72 -35.98 -3.09
N LYS A 85 -1.92 -36.06 -4.17
CA LYS A 85 -0.76 -36.98 -4.24
C LYS A 85 0.60 -36.36 -3.87
N ASP A 86 0.85 -35.06 -4.06
CA ASP A 86 2.12 -34.42 -3.67
C ASP A 86 2.01 -33.69 -2.32
N LYS A 87 2.87 -34.11 -1.40
CA LYS A 87 3.01 -33.59 -0.03
C LYS A 87 3.26 -32.08 0.03
N ARG A 88 3.86 -31.47 -1.00
CA ARG A 88 4.19 -30.02 -0.99
C ARG A 88 3.04 -29.16 -1.49
N GLY A 89 2.25 -29.63 -2.48
CA GLY A 89 1.04 -28.94 -2.93
C GLY A 89 -0.01 -28.84 -1.82
N GLN A 90 0.00 -29.80 -0.90
CA GLN A 90 -0.82 -29.82 0.31
C GLN A 90 -0.54 -28.63 1.24
N LEU A 91 0.68 -28.09 1.29
CA LEU A 91 1.04 -26.99 2.20
C LEU A 91 0.32 -25.69 1.87
N PHE A 92 -0.01 -25.45 0.60
CA PHE A 92 -0.86 -24.31 0.24
C PHE A 92 -2.29 -24.51 0.72
N PHE A 93 -2.84 -25.73 0.59
CA PHE A 93 -4.17 -26.05 1.11
C PHE A 93 -4.24 -25.92 2.63
N GLU A 94 -3.15 -26.20 3.36
CA GLU A 94 -3.07 -25.94 4.81
C GLU A 94 -3.15 -24.44 5.13
N PHE A 95 -2.49 -23.59 4.34
CA PHE A 95 -2.65 -22.13 4.47
C PHE A 95 -4.12 -21.71 4.27
N ILE A 96 -4.79 -22.26 3.25
CA ILE A 96 -6.20 -22.00 2.97
C ILE A 96 -7.13 -22.54 4.08
N ARG A 97 -6.85 -23.74 4.62
CA ARG A 97 -7.59 -24.31 5.75
C ARG A 97 -7.58 -23.35 6.94
N ILE A 98 -6.38 -22.95 7.38
CA ILE A 98 -6.21 -22.06 8.52
C ILE A 98 -6.86 -20.70 8.25
N LEU A 99 -6.74 -20.18 7.02
CA LEU A 99 -7.41 -18.95 6.60
C LEU A 99 -8.93 -19.04 6.75
N ARG A 100 -9.55 -20.14 6.31
CA ARG A 100 -11.01 -20.38 6.38
C ARG A 100 -11.50 -20.57 7.81
N ASP A 101 -10.69 -21.18 8.67
CA ASP A 101 -11.05 -21.46 10.06
C ASP A 101 -10.88 -20.21 10.95
N LYS A 102 -9.73 -19.53 10.85
CA LYS A 102 -9.40 -18.36 11.69
C LYS A 102 -10.06 -17.06 11.20
N LYS A 103 -10.39 -16.96 9.91
CA LYS A 103 -11.05 -15.80 9.28
C LYS A 103 -10.45 -14.44 9.70
N PRO A 104 -9.12 -14.23 9.65
CA PRO A 104 -8.50 -12.96 10.02
C PRO A 104 -9.03 -11.79 9.18
N LYS A 105 -8.83 -10.55 9.64
CA LYS A 105 -9.21 -9.34 8.89
C LYS A 105 -8.45 -9.21 7.57
N PHE A 106 -7.21 -9.69 7.54
CA PHE A 106 -6.40 -9.73 6.33
C PHE A 106 -5.51 -10.97 6.29
N PHE A 107 -4.98 -11.27 5.11
CA PHE A 107 -3.82 -12.16 4.98
C PHE A 107 -2.79 -11.59 4.00
N LEU A 108 -1.54 -12.03 4.14
CA LEU A 108 -0.48 -11.82 3.17
C LEU A 108 0.19 -13.16 2.86
N ALA A 109 0.15 -13.57 1.60
CA ALA A 109 0.93 -14.71 1.11
C ALA A 109 2.00 -14.23 0.10
N GLU A 110 3.27 -14.52 0.37
CA GLU A 110 4.39 -14.24 -0.52
C GLU A 110 4.74 -15.46 -1.38
N ASN A 111 5.25 -15.21 -2.60
CA ASN A 111 5.76 -16.25 -3.45
C ASN A 111 6.75 -15.74 -4.53
N VAL A 112 7.46 -16.65 -5.20
CA VAL A 112 8.45 -16.32 -6.22
C VAL A 112 7.82 -15.94 -7.57
N SER A 113 8.50 -15.06 -8.31
CA SER A 113 8.02 -14.57 -9.62
C SER A 113 7.86 -15.65 -10.69
N GLY A 114 8.52 -16.80 -10.53
CA GLY A 114 8.39 -17.95 -11.44
C GLY A 114 6.96 -18.48 -11.56
N MET A 115 6.11 -18.22 -10.56
CA MET A 115 4.68 -18.54 -10.58
C MET A 115 3.92 -17.87 -11.72
N LEU A 116 4.41 -16.73 -12.24
CA LEU A 116 3.80 -16.01 -13.34
C LEU A 116 4.10 -16.59 -14.74
N ALA A 117 4.94 -17.63 -14.82
CA ALA A 117 5.27 -18.22 -16.11
C ALA A 117 4.01 -18.80 -16.79
N PRO A 118 3.87 -18.72 -18.13
CA PRO A 118 2.66 -19.15 -18.84
C PRO A 118 2.20 -20.58 -18.51
N ARG A 119 3.15 -21.50 -18.28
CA ARG A 119 2.88 -22.89 -17.89
C ARG A 119 2.18 -23.08 -16.53
N HIS A 120 2.10 -22.02 -15.71
CA HIS A 120 1.47 -22.04 -14.38
C HIS A 120 0.20 -21.18 -14.33
N LYS A 121 -0.31 -20.71 -15.48
CA LYS A 121 -1.46 -19.80 -15.55
C LYS A 121 -2.70 -20.38 -14.85
N ASP A 122 -3.08 -21.62 -15.19
CA ASP A 122 -4.27 -22.27 -14.62
C ASP A 122 -4.12 -22.46 -13.11
N ALA A 123 -2.90 -22.82 -12.66
CA ALA A 123 -2.60 -22.96 -11.26
C ALA A 123 -2.74 -21.64 -10.49
N LEU A 124 -2.24 -20.55 -11.06
CA LEU A 124 -2.35 -19.21 -10.49
C LEU A 124 -3.82 -18.77 -10.37
N GLU A 125 -4.65 -19.00 -11.39
CA GLU A 125 -6.07 -18.63 -11.32
C GLU A 125 -6.83 -19.46 -10.29
N ASN A 126 -6.54 -20.75 -10.17
CA ASN A 126 -7.16 -21.60 -9.14
C ASN A 126 -6.78 -21.16 -7.72
N ILE A 127 -5.54 -20.73 -7.51
CA ILE A 127 -5.09 -20.16 -6.23
C ILE A 127 -5.83 -18.86 -5.90
N LYS A 128 -6.01 -17.97 -6.88
CA LYS A 128 -6.81 -16.75 -6.70
C LYS A 128 -8.27 -17.09 -6.36
N SER A 129 -8.84 -18.11 -7.00
CA SER A 129 -10.20 -18.58 -6.70
C SER A 129 -10.33 -19.06 -5.27
N LEU A 130 -9.39 -19.92 -4.80
CA LEU A 130 -9.38 -20.43 -3.43
C LEU A 130 -9.38 -19.31 -2.38
N PHE A 131 -8.61 -18.25 -2.60
CA PHE A 131 -8.62 -17.09 -1.70
C PHE A 131 -9.95 -16.32 -1.75
N THR A 132 -10.49 -16.09 -2.95
CA THR A 132 -11.76 -15.35 -3.13
C THR A 132 -12.94 -16.12 -2.53
N GLU A 133 -13.01 -17.43 -2.77
CA GLU A 133 -13.99 -18.36 -2.17
C GLU A 133 -13.86 -18.46 -0.65
N SER A 134 -12.68 -18.15 -0.10
CA SER A 134 -12.47 -18.04 1.35
C SER A 134 -12.99 -16.73 1.95
N ASN A 135 -13.79 -15.96 1.18
CA ASN A 135 -14.44 -14.71 1.57
C ASN A 135 -13.47 -13.52 1.77
N TYR A 136 -12.49 -13.41 0.87
CA TYR A 136 -11.53 -12.30 0.83
C TYR A 136 -11.52 -11.56 -0.51
N ASN A 137 -11.43 -10.24 -0.44
CA ASN A 137 -11.18 -9.35 -1.55
C ASN A 137 -9.67 -9.37 -1.85
N LEU A 138 -9.30 -10.04 -2.93
CA LEU A 138 -7.92 -10.36 -3.26
C LEU A 138 -7.27 -9.24 -4.08
N SER A 139 -6.12 -8.77 -3.60
CA SER A 139 -5.19 -7.91 -4.35
C SER A 139 -3.90 -8.68 -4.64
N PHE A 140 -3.41 -8.60 -5.87
CA PHE A 140 -2.27 -9.38 -6.34
C PHE A 140 -1.31 -8.52 -7.16
N LEU A 141 -0.02 -8.52 -6.83
CA LEU A 141 0.99 -7.75 -7.57
C LEU A 141 2.39 -8.36 -7.49
N LEU A 142 3.15 -8.22 -8.60
CA LEU A 142 4.59 -8.48 -8.64
C LEU A 142 5.34 -7.22 -8.21
N LEU A 143 6.14 -7.33 -7.15
CA LEU A 143 6.98 -6.25 -6.64
C LEU A 143 8.46 -6.58 -6.84
N ASN A 144 9.28 -5.57 -7.09
CA ASN A 144 10.73 -5.68 -6.96
C ASN A 144 11.18 -4.97 -5.68
N ALA A 145 11.90 -5.67 -4.80
CA ALA A 145 12.32 -5.14 -3.51
C ALA A 145 13.14 -3.84 -3.63
N VAL A 146 13.90 -3.68 -4.72
CA VAL A 146 14.69 -2.47 -5.00
C VAL A 146 13.84 -1.20 -5.07
N ASP A 147 12.58 -1.32 -5.44
CA ASP A 147 11.65 -0.19 -5.53
C ASP A 147 11.04 0.18 -4.16
N TYR A 148 11.42 -0.54 -3.10
CA TYR A 148 10.91 -0.39 -1.73
C TYR A 148 12.04 -0.33 -0.71
N GLY A 149 13.18 0.26 -1.07
CA GLY A 149 14.26 0.58 -0.12
C GLY A 149 15.16 -0.59 0.26
N VAL A 150 15.15 -1.68 -0.52
CA VAL A 150 16.02 -2.85 -0.31
C VAL A 150 17.13 -2.80 -1.36
N PRO A 151 18.43 -2.91 -1.00
CA PRO A 151 19.54 -2.80 -1.95
C PRO A 151 19.75 -4.07 -2.79
N GLN A 152 18.68 -4.59 -3.41
CA GLN A 152 18.64 -5.88 -4.07
C GLN A 152 17.55 -5.94 -5.15
N ASP A 153 17.91 -6.42 -6.35
CA ASP A 153 16.94 -6.89 -7.32
C ASP A 153 16.31 -8.21 -6.84
N ARG A 154 15.09 -8.16 -6.30
CA ARG A 154 14.33 -9.32 -5.82
C ARG A 154 12.86 -9.18 -6.18
N LYS A 155 12.45 -9.87 -7.24
CA LYS A 155 11.08 -9.88 -7.73
C LYS A 155 10.26 -10.97 -7.03
N ARG A 156 9.14 -10.60 -6.41
CA ARG A 156 8.22 -11.49 -5.67
C ARG A 156 6.77 -11.11 -5.90
N VAL A 157 5.90 -12.11 -5.94
CA VAL A 157 4.46 -11.89 -6.03
C VAL A 157 3.85 -11.91 -4.63
N PHE A 158 2.90 -11.03 -4.41
CA PHE A 158 2.20 -10.92 -3.14
C PHE A 158 0.70 -11.04 -3.37
N PHE A 159 0.06 -11.92 -2.61
CA PHE A 159 -1.39 -12.03 -2.48
C PHE A 159 -1.77 -11.38 -1.16
N ILE A 160 -2.55 -10.31 -1.21
CA ILE A 160 -3.06 -9.63 -0.01
C ILE A 160 -4.57 -9.66 -0.09
N GLY A 161 -5.20 -10.39 0.82
CA GLY A 161 -6.64 -10.46 0.93
C GLY A 161 -7.15 -9.64 2.10
N ILE A 162 -8.21 -8.88 1.88
CA ILE A 162 -8.97 -8.19 2.92
C ILE A 162 -10.31 -8.91 3.07
N ARG A 163 -10.72 -9.23 4.30
CA ARG A 163 -11.98 -9.94 4.52
C ARG A 163 -13.15 -9.14 3.96
N ASN A 164 -14.06 -9.78 3.24
CA ASN A 164 -15.09 -9.09 2.44
C ASN A 164 -15.98 -8.15 3.25
N ASP A 165 -16.27 -8.47 4.51
CA ASP A 165 -17.08 -7.64 5.41
C ASP A 165 -16.46 -6.27 5.73
N LEU A 166 -15.16 -6.08 5.49
CA LEU A 166 -14.47 -4.80 5.66
C LEU A 166 -14.70 -3.84 4.48
N ASN A 167 -15.26 -4.33 3.36
CA ASN A 167 -15.74 -3.53 2.22
C ASN A 167 -14.69 -2.62 1.55
N PHE A 168 -13.43 -3.06 1.44
CA PHE A 168 -12.44 -2.38 0.62
C PHE A 168 -11.44 -3.36 -0.02
N SER A 169 -10.83 -2.92 -1.12
CA SER A 169 -9.70 -3.60 -1.76
C SER A 169 -8.39 -2.97 -1.32
N PHE A 170 -7.40 -3.81 -1.00
CA PHE A 170 -6.07 -3.36 -0.65
C PHE A 170 -5.38 -2.66 -1.83
N LYS A 171 -4.72 -1.53 -1.55
CA LYS A 171 -3.87 -0.83 -2.52
C LYS A 171 -2.40 -1.00 -2.14
N PHE A 172 -1.59 -1.51 -3.07
CA PHE A 172 -0.16 -1.65 -2.86
C PHE A 172 0.51 -0.27 -2.66
N PRO A 173 1.56 -0.19 -1.81
CA PRO A 173 2.32 1.03 -1.63
C PRO A 173 3.03 1.43 -2.93
N LYS A 174 3.16 2.75 -3.14
CA LYS A 174 3.92 3.30 -4.26
C LYS A 174 5.41 3.00 -4.08
N SER A 175 6.13 2.86 -5.20
CA SER A 175 7.58 2.72 -5.21
C SER A 175 8.26 3.99 -4.69
N LEU A 176 9.44 3.81 -4.11
CA LEU A 176 10.35 4.91 -3.75
C LEU A 176 11.02 5.49 -5.01
N ALA A 177 11.39 6.76 -4.96
CA ALA A 177 12.07 7.44 -6.06
C ALA A 177 13.55 7.05 -6.16
N SER A 178 14.23 6.88 -5.02
CA SER A 178 15.64 6.48 -4.95
C SER A 178 15.80 5.00 -4.65
N LYS A 179 16.91 4.42 -5.14
CA LYS A 179 17.28 3.01 -4.94
C LYS A 179 18.56 2.94 -4.13
N PHE A 180 18.58 2.05 -3.14
CA PHE A 180 19.77 1.78 -2.35
C PHE A 180 20.69 0.79 -3.08
N THR A 181 21.98 0.91 -2.80
CA THR A 181 23.07 0.21 -3.46
C THR A 181 23.84 -0.67 -2.47
N LEU A 182 24.80 -1.45 -2.98
CA LEU A 182 25.73 -2.20 -2.13
C LEU A 182 26.58 -1.26 -1.25
N GLN A 183 26.94 -0.08 -1.74
CA GLN A 183 27.70 0.91 -0.98
C GLN A 183 26.96 1.36 0.27
N ASP A 184 25.64 1.57 0.17
CA ASP A 184 24.82 2.07 1.27
C ASP A 184 24.66 1.05 2.42
N CYS A 185 24.96 -0.24 2.19
CA CYS A 185 24.61 -1.29 3.15
C CYS A 185 25.76 -2.17 3.64
N ILE A 186 26.86 -2.32 2.89
CA ILE A 186 27.94 -3.23 3.28
C ILE A 186 29.35 -2.62 3.21
N SER A 187 29.49 -1.35 2.83
CA SER A 187 30.82 -0.72 2.68
C SER A 187 31.58 -0.57 4.01
N ASP A 188 30.85 -0.38 5.11
CA ASP A 188 31.39 -0.20 6.46
C ASP A 188 31.95 -1.49 7.10
N ILE A 189 31.62 -2.67 6.57
CA ILE A 189 32.03 -3.96 7.17
C ILE A 189 33.05 -4.75 6.34
N GLN A 190 33.40 -4.27 5.15
CA GLN A 190 34.15 -5.03 4.12
C GLN A 190 35.46 -5.69 4.61
N ASP A 191 36.14 -5.07 5.59
CA ASP A 191 37.48 -5.46 6.05
C ASP A 191 37.48 -6.47 7.22
N SER A 192 36.32 -6.73 7.84
CA SER A 192 36.22 -7.56 9.06
C SER A 192 35.75 -9.00 8.82
N VAL A 193 35.61 -9.38 7.55
CA VAL A 193 35.01 -10.64 7.14
C VAL A 193 35.95 -11.84 7.32
N LEU A 194 35.43 -12.98 7.78
CA LEU A 194 36.17 -14.23 7.89
C LEU A 194 35.73 -15.29 6.85
N PRO A 195 36.64 -16.10 6.29
CA PRO A 195 36.24 -17.31 5.59
C PRO A 195 35.62 -18.31 6.56
N ALA A 196 34.65 -19.10 6.10
CA ALA A 196 34.15 -20.25 6.85
C ALA A 196 35.28 -21.23 7.17
N GLN A 197 35.15 -21.97 8.27
CA GLN A 197 36.08 -23.02 8.64
C GLN A 197 35.93 -24.25 7.71
N GLU A 198 36.79 -25.25 7.92
CA GLU A 198 36.71 -26.52 7.20
C GLU A 198 35.28 -27.09 7.22
N LYS A 199 34.86 -27.69 6.09
CA LYS A 199 33.49 -28.22 5.90
C LYS A 199 32.40 -27.16 6.10
N GLN A 200 32.71 -25.88 5.86
CA GLN A 200 31.79 -24.74 5.97
C GLN A 200 31.26 -24.52 7.38
N LYS A 201 32.04 -24.89 8.41
CA LYS A 201 31.66 -24.67 9.81
C LYS A 201 31.76 -23.18 10.18
N THR A 202 30.91 -22.77 11.12
CA THR A 202 30.88 -21.39 11.62
C THR A 202 32.13 -21.06 12.44
N ASN A 203 32.55 -19.80 12.39
CA ASN A 203 33.54 -19.20 13.27
C ASN A 203 32.97 -18.80 14.64
N GLY A 204 31.64 -18.78 14.80
CA GLY A 204 30.98 -18.44 16.05
C GLY A 204 31.43 -17.08 16.59
N SER A 205 31.85 -17.05 17.85
CA SER A 205 32.32 -15.84 18.54
C SER A 205 33.62 -15.25 17.99
N LYS A 206 34.32 -15.92 17.07
CA LYS A 206 35.52 -15.35 16.42
C LYS A 206 35.17 -14.29 15.36
N CYS A 207 33.94 -14.28 14.87
CA CYS A 207 33.48 -13.19 13.99
C CYS A 207 33.36 -11.90 14.80
N LEU A 208 34.07 -10.84 14.37
CA LEU A 208 33.98 -9.51 15.01
C LEU A 208 32.54 -8.97 14.98
N LEU A 209 31.88 -9.12 13.84
CA LEU A 209 30.46 -8.84 13.66
C LEU A 209 29.69 -10.17 13.53
N PRO A 210 28.56 -10.37 14.22
CA PRO A 210 27.86 -11.65 14.22
C PRO A 210 27.54 -12.13 12.80
N ASN A 211 27.87 -13.40 12.51
CA ASN A 211 27.64 -14.04 11.21
C ASN A 211 28.40 -13.40 10.02
N HIS A 212 29.40 -12.55 10.27
CA HIS A 212 30.19 -11.94 9.20
C HIS A 212 31.29 -12.87 8.70
N GLU A 213 30.83 -13.96 8.09
CA GLU A 213 31.65 -15.01 7.52
C GLU A 213 31.05 -15.52 6.19
N TYR A 214 31.90 -16.00 5.28
CA TYR A 214 31.48 -16.41 3.94
C TYR A 214 31.84 -17.85 3.57
N MET A 215 31.00 -18.49 2.75
CA MET A 215 31.24 -19.84 2.23
C MET A 215 32.45 -19.89 1.31
N ILE A 216 33.34 -20.84 1.58
CA ILE A 216 34.55 -21.13 0.78
C ILE A 216 34.30 -22.25 -0.24
N GLY A 217 35.25 -22.47 -1.15
CA GLY A 217 35.23 -23.55 -2.13
C GLY A 217 34.84 -23.11 -3.55
N GLY A 218 34.98 -24.05 -4.49
CA GLY A 218 34.86 -23.78 -5.92
C GLY A 218 33.49 -23.34 -6.42
N PHE A 219 33.40 -23.05 -7.73
CA PHE A 219 32.21 -22.58 -8.41
C PHE A 219 31.77 -23.57 -9.49
N SER A 220 30.46 -23.78 -9.68
CA SER A 220 29.96 -24.65 -10.74
C SER A 220 30.07 -23.98 -12.11
N SER A 221 30.07 -24.77 -13.18
CA SER A 221 30.02 -24.26 -14.56
C SER A 221 28.83 -23.32 -14.79
N MET A 222 27.65 -23.67 -14.28
CA MET A 222 26.45 -22.83 -14.36
C MET A 222 26.61 -21.51 -13.59
N TYR A 223 27.29 -21.53 -12.45
CA TYR A 223 27.62 -20.31 -11.72
C TYR A 223 28.52 -19.40 -12.55
N MET A 224 29.62 -19.96 -13.08
CA MET A 224 30.62 -19.28 -13.91
C MET A 224 30.11 -18.91 -15.31
N SER A 225 28.90 -19.30 -15.67
CA SER A 225 28.30 -19.01 -16.98
C SER A 225 27.82 -17.55 -17.14
N ARG A 226 27.69 -16.81 -16.03
CA ARG A 226 27.17 -15.43 -15.97
C ARG A 226 28.03 -14.60 -15.04
N ASN A 227 27.97 -13.27 -15.18
CA ASN A 227 28.63 -12.38 -14.25
C ASN A 227 27.92 -12.45 -12.88
N ARG A 228 28.70 -12.48 -11.80
CA ARG A 228 28.22 -12.64 -10.42
C ARG A 228 28.65 -11.52 -9.48
N VAL A 229 29.29 -10.48 -10.03
CA VAL A 229 29.70 -9.26 -9.32
C VAL A 229 28.78 -8.10 -9.71
N ARG A 230 28.23 -7.41 -8.71
CA ARG A 230 27.66 -6.07 -8.86
C ARG A 230 28.67 -5.06 -8.29
N ALA A 231 28.76 -3.88 -8.89
CA ALA A 231 29.60 -2.80 -8.40
C ALA A 231 28.98 -2.13 -7.16
N TRP A 232 29.77 -1.34 -6.44
CA TRP A 232 29.36 -0.65 -5.22
C TRP A 232 28.12 0.23 -5.41
N ASP A 233 28.03 0.92 -6.54
CA ASP A 233 26.93 1.81 -6.94
C ASP A 233 25.72 1.06 -7.54
N GLU A 234 25.74 -0.28 -7.56
CA GLU A 234 24.64 -1.10 -8.05
C GLU A 234 23.90 -1.79 -6.89
N PRO A 235 22.59 -2.06 -7.03
CA PRO A 235 21.89 -2.98 -6.14
C PRO A 235 22.41 -4.41 -6.34
N SER A 236 22.35 -5.21 -5.26
CA SER A 236 22.76 -6.61 -5.31
C SER A 236 21.87 -7.46 -6.23
N PHE A 237 22.40 -8.60 -6.68
CA PHE A 237 21.56 -9.66 -7.23
C PHE A 237 20.65 -10.25 -6.15
N THR A 238 19.62 -11.00 -6.57
CA THR A 238 18.78 -11.75 -5.62
C THR A 238 19.64 -12.65 -4.72
N ILE A 239 19.52 -12.50 -3.40
CA ILE A 239 20.11 -13.38 -2.41
C ILE A 239 19.33 -14.69 -2.42
N GLN A 240 20.00 -15.75 -2.90
CA GLN A 240 19.44 -17.10 -3.01
C GLN A 240 19.66 -17.89 -1.72
N ALA A 241 18.80 -18.86 -1.46
CA ALA A 241 18.86 -19.74 -0.29
C ALA A 241 19.92 -20.84 -0.43
N GLY A 242 21.18 -20.45 -0.69
CA GLY A 242 22.30 -21.38 -0.80
C GLY A 242 23.64 -20.67 -1.03
N GLY A 243 24.58 -20.89 -0.11
CA GLY A 243 25.88 -20.21 -0.12
C GLY A 243 26.68 -20.43 -1.41
N ARG A 244 26.57 -21.60 -2.05
CA ARG A 244 27.26 -21.87 -3.32
C ARG A 244 26.85 -20.94 -4.46
N HIS A 245 25.65 -20.37 -4.37
CA HIS A 245 25.06 -19.45 -5.34
C HIS A 245 25.05 -17.99 -4.85
N ALA A 246 25.61 -17.70 -3.68
CA ALA A 246 25.72 -16.34 -3.17
C ALA A 246 26.48 -15.45 -4.17
N PRO A 247 26.06 -14.20 -4.40
CA PRO A 247 26.79 -13.26 -5.25
C PRO A 247 28.23 -13.04 -4.77
N LEU A 248 29.08 -12.55 -5.68
CA LEU A 248 30.44 -12.13 -5.35
C LEU A 248 30.44 -10.69 -4.81
N HIS A 249 31.38 -10.39 -3.91
CA HIS A 249 31.52 -9.09 -3.27
C HIS A 249 31.91 -7.98 -4.27
N PRO A 250 31.40 -6.74 -4.12
CA PRO A 250 31.69 -5.61 -5.02
C PRO A 250 33.15 -5.15 -5.07
N GLN A 251 34.01 -5.61 -4.14
CA GLN A 251 35.46 -5.33 -4.19
C GLN A 251 36.15 -5.88 -5.44
N ALA A 252 35.60 -6.95 -6.05
CA ALA A 252 36.17 -7.57 -7.23
C ALA A 252 35.71 -6.83 -8.50
N PRO A 253 36.53 -6.79 -9.56
CA PRO A 253 36.04 -6.29 -10.85
C PRO A 253 34.99 -7.24 -11.44
N LYS A 254 34.10 -6.72 -12.29
CA LYS A 254 33.13 -7.54 -13.02
C LYS A 254 33.83 -8.65 -13.81
N MET A 255 33.21 -9.82 -13.87
CA MET A 255 33.80 -10.98 -14.54
C MET A 255 33.88 -10.77 -16.05
N THR A 256 34.98 -11.19 -16.67
CA THR A 256 35.20 -11.04 -18.11
C THR A 256 34.27 -11.94 -18.92
N PHE A 257 33.59 -11.37 -19.92
CA PHE A 257 32.85 -12.12 -20.93
C PHE A 257 33.82 -12.84 -21.85
N ILE A 258 33.68 -14.16 -21.98
CA ILE A 258 34.43 -14.95 -22.98
C ILE A 258 33.49 -15.37 -24.10
N GLU A 259 32.41 -16.07 -23.75
CA GLU A 259 31.42 -16.55 -24.72
C GLU A 259 30.06 -16.79 -24.04
N HIS A 260 29.08 -17.27 -24.81
CA HIS A 260 27.81 -17.69 -24.24
C HIS A 260 28.04 -18.79 -23.20
N ASN A 261 27.44 -18.65 -22.01
CA ASN A 261 27.64 -19.55 -20.88
C ASN A 261 29.06 -19.67 -20.32
N LYS A 262 29.94 -18.69 -20.55
CA LYS A 262 31.29 -18.68 -19.95
C LYS A 262 31.75 -17.29 -19.55
N ARG A 263 32.13 -17.16 -18.28
CA ARG A 263 32.83 -16.01 -17.70
C ARG A 263 34.06 -16.49 -16.96
N ILE A 264 35.05 -15.62 -16.85
CA ILE A 264 36.24 -15.86 -16.03
C ILE A 264 36.47 -14.68 -15.09
N PHE A 265 37.23 -14.92 -14.02
CA PHE A 265 37.76 -13.86 -13.18
C PHE A 265 38.79 -13.04 -13.95
N VAL A 266 38.91 -11.76 -13.63
CA VAL A 266 39.93 -10.90 -14.23
C VAL A 266 41.30 -11.38 -13.78
N ALA A 267 42.19 -11.62 -14.75
CA ALA A 267 43.54 -12.11 -14.51
C ALA A 267 44.32 -11.18 -13.56
N GLY A 268 44.97 -11.74 -12.54
CA GLY A 268 45.73 -11.00 -11.54
C GLY A 268 44.87 -10.32 -10.46
N LYS A 269 43.56 -10.54 -10.45
CA LYS A 269 42.61 -10.02 -9.44
C LYS A 269 41.81 -11.14 -8.75
N GLU A 270 42.21 -12.40 -8.92
CA GLU A 270 41.51 -13.59 -8.43
C GLU A 270 41.29 -13.56 -6.92
N SER A 271 42.26 -13.04 -6.16
CA SER A 271 42.19 -12.91 -4.70
C SER A 271 41.08 -11.96 -4.21
N LEU A 272 40.57 -11.08 -5.07
CA LEU A 272 39.47 -10.18 -4.72
C LEU A 272 38.10 -10.87 -4.78
N TYR A 273 37.98 -12.00 -5.47
CA TYR A 273 36.71 -12.69 -5.68
C TYR A 273 36.36 -13.59 -4.49
N ARG A 274 35.57 -13.05 -3.57
CA ARG A 274 34.88 -13.82 -2.52
C ARG A 274 33.37 -13.74 -2.67
N ARG A 275 32.66 -14.71 -2.09
CA ARG A 275 31.21 -14.62 -1.91
C ARG A 275 30.88 -13.55 -0.87
N LEU A 276 29.68 -12.98 -0.95
CA LEU A 276 29.10 -12.23 0.16
C LEU A 276 28.97 -13.15 1.38
N SER A 277 29.27 -12.63 2.56
CA SER A 277 29.08 -13.26 3.86
C SER A 277 27.60 -13.37 4.24
N VAL A 278 27.30 -14.18 5.27
CA VAL A 278 25.93 -14.29 5.79
C VAL A 278 25.42 -12.93 6.31
N ARG A 279 26.25 -12.18 7.04
CA ARG A 279 25.90 -10.83 7.53
C ARG A 279 25.69 -9.81 6.40
N GLU A 280 26.54 -9.80 5.37
CA GLU A 280 26.33 -8.93 4.20
C GLU A 280 25.03 -9.28 3.48
N CYS A 281 24.75 -10.58 3.28
CA CYS A 281 23.47 -11.03 2.75
C CYS A 281 22.28 -10.61 3.62
N ALA A 282 22.43 -10.64 4.94
CA ALA A 282 21.39 -10.22 5.89
C ALA A 282 21.11 -8.72 5.79
N ARG A 283 22.15 -7.87 5.73
CA ARG A 283 22.01 -6.43 5.48
C ARG A 283 21.35 -6.12 4.15
N ILE A 284 21.71 -6.84 3.09
CA ILE A 284 21.07 -6.71 1.77
C ILE A 284 19.60 -7.15 1.80
N GLN A 285 19.24 -8.12 2.65
CA GLN A 285 17.87 -8.51 2.96
C GLN A 285 17.22 -7.61 4.02
N THR A 286 17.88 -6.51 4.42
CA THR A 286 17.41 -5.52 5.39
C THR A 286 17.05 -6.08 6.76
N PHE A 287 17.70 -7.18 7.18
CA PHE A 287 17.62 -7.63 8.57
C PHE A 287 18.27 -6.60 9.49
N PRO A 288 17.70 -6.36 10.69
CA PRO A 288 18.33 -5.52 11.72
C PRO A 288 19.73 -6.00 12.10
N GLU A 289 20.60 -5.08 12.55
CA GLU A 289 21.97 -5.42 12.97
C GLU A 289 22.00 -6.38 14.16
N ASP A 290 21.07 -6.22 15.09
CA ASP A 290 20.90 -7.06 16.29
C ASP A 290 20.24 -8.41 15.99
N PHE A 291 19.81 -8.65 14.74
CA PHE A 291 19.29 -9.94 14.33
C PHE A 291 20.46 -10.94 14.15
N ILE A 292 20.53 -11.96 15.01
CA ILE A 292 21.63 -12.95 15.00
C ILE A 292 21.12 -14.28 14.44
N PHE A 293 21.85 -14.84 13.47
CA PHE A 293 21.56 -16.17 12.92
C PHE A 293 22.33 -17.24 13.69
N HIS A 294 21.63 -18.26 14.16
CA HIS A 294 22.20 -19.39 14.89
C HIS A 294 22.28 -20.59 13.95
N TYR A 295 23.50 -21.04 13.66
CA TYR A 295 23.77 -22.18 12.80
C TYR A 295 25.13 -22.82 13.14
N ASN A 296 25.29 -24.08 12.78
CA ASN A 296 26.58 -24.78 12.89
C ASN A 296 27.32 -24.83 11.55
N ASN A 297 26.58 -24.73 10.45
CA ASN A 297 27.13 -24.66 9.11
C ASN A 297 26.69 -23.36 8.43
N VAL A 298 27.64 -22.63 7.82
CA VAL A 298 27.38 -21.34 7.18
C VAL A 298 26.31 -21.46 6.06
N ALA A 299 26.17 -22.64 5.44
CA ALA A 299 25.12 -22.91 4.45
C ALA A 299 23.70 -22.69 5.00
N GLU A 300 23.46 -23.00 6.29
CA GLU A 300 22.17 -22.81 6.96
C GLU A 300 21.86 -21.31 7.11
N GLY A 301 22.87 -20.50 7.44
CA GLY A 301 22.78 -19.03 7.44
C GLY A 301 22.31 -18.47 6.10
N TYR A 302 22.94 -18.89 4.99
CA TYR A 302 22.50 -18.48 3.65
C TYR A 302 21.08 -18.95 3.31
N LYS A 303 20.69 -20.15 3.74
CA LYS A 303 19.33 -20.67 3.53
C LYS A 303 18.30 -19.80 4.24
N MET A 304 18.52 -19.51 5.52
CA MET A 304 17.67 -18.65 6.34
C MET A 304 17.50 -17.26 5.73
N VAL A 305 18.62 -16.60 5.39
CA VAL A 305 18.62 -15.26 4.81
C VAL A 305 17.98 -15.24 3.41
N GLY A 306 18.33 -16.20 2.55
CA GLY A 306 17.89 -16.21 1.15
C GLY A 306 16.41 -16.56 0.95
N ASN A 307 15.84 -17.40 1.83
CA ASN A 307 14.42 -17.74 1.82
C ASN A 307 13.53 -16.61 2.37
N ALA A 308 14.07 -15.75 3.25
CA ALA A 308 13.30 -14.67 3.85
C ALA A 308 12.78 -13.66 2.82
N VAL A 309 11.65 -13.03 3.15
CA VAL A 309 11.23 -11.76 2.54
C VAL A 309 12.08 -10.64 3.14
N PRO A 310 12.60 -9.69 2.35
CA PRO A 310 13.35 -8.57 2.91
C PRO A 310 12.51 -7.80 3.94
N CYS A 311 13.07 -7.56 5.13
CA CYS A 311 12.32 -6.98 6.24
C CYS A 311 11.72 -5.61 5.91
N HIS A 312 12.44 -4.76 5.16
CA HIS A 312 11.96 -3.44 4.81
C HIS A 312 10.84 -3.46 3.76
N LEU A 313 10.86 -4.42 2.82
CA LEU A 313 9.74 -4.65 1.90
C LEU A 313 8.50 -5.12 2.68
N ALA A 314 8.70 -6.06 3.61
CA ALA A 314 7.63 -6.53 4.49
C ALA A 314 7.05 -5.38 5.33
N TYR A 315 7.89 -4.50 5.87
CA TYR A 315 7.46 -3.29 6.58
C TYR A 315 6.63 -2.35 5.71
N CYS A 316 7.04 -2.09 4.46
CA CYS A 316 6.27 -1.26 3.53
C CYS A 316 4.86 -1.81 3.31
N LEU A 317 4.74 -3.12 3.11
CA LEU A 317 3.45 -3.80 2.94
C LEU A 317 2.62 -3.78 4.23
N ALA A 318 3.22 -4.12 5.36
CA ALA A 318 2.56 -4.12 6.66
C ALA A 318 2.03 -2.73 7.03
N LYS A 319 2.84 -1.68 6.84
CA LYS A 319 2.43 -0.29 7.06
C LYS A 319 1.24 0.08 6.19
N ALA A 320 1.25 -0.29 4.91
CA ALA A 320 0.15 -0.04 4.00
C ALA A 320 -1.14 -0.76 4.44
N ILE A 321 -1.04 -2.03 4.87
CA ILE A 321 -2.15 -2.83 5.39
C ILE A 321 -2.73 -2.15 6.63
N LYS A 322 -1.88 -1.85 7.62
CA LYS A 322 -2.30 -1.20 8.88
C LYS A 322 -2.99 0.13 8.63
N THR A 323 -2.41 0.97 7.78
CA THR A 323 -2.93 2.31 7.48
C THR A 323 -4.31 2.22 6.84
N GLN A 324 -4.47 1.32 5.86
CA GLN A 324 -5.75 1.14 5.18
C GLN A 324 -6.81 0.53 6.09
N LEU A 325 -6.46 -0.47 6.91
CA LEU A 325 -7.39 -1.04 7.88
C LEU A 325 -7.84 -0.01 8.92
N ILE A 326 -6.92 0.81 9.45
CA ILE A 326 -7.27 1.87 10.40
C ILE A 326 -8.16 2.92 9.72
N LYS A 327 -7.79 3.38 8.52
CA LYS A 327 -8.57 4.36 7.76
C LYS A 327 -9.99 3.86 7.50
N GLU A 328 -10.16 2.63 7.04
CA GLU A 328 -11.50 2.11 6.77
C GLU A 328 -12.27 1.79 8.04
N ASN A 329 -11.61 1.40 9.13
CA ASN A 329 -12.29 1.26 10.41
C ASN A 329 -12.77 2.62 10.95
N LEU A 330 -11.99 3.69 10.78
CA LEU A 330 -12.41 5.05 11.09
C LEU A 330 -13.57 5.49 10.20
N ASN A 331 -13.50 5.27 8.89
CA ASN A 331 -14.60 5.56 7.96
C ASN A 331 -15.87 4.79 8.35
N ASN A 332 -15.75 3.51 8.71
CA ASN A 332 -16.87 2.68 9.12
C ASN A 332 -17.41 3.08 10.49
N SER A 333 -16.56 3.50 11.43
CA SER A 333 -16.98 4.06 12.71
C SER A 333 -17.70 5.40 12.53
N LEU A 334 -17.20 6.27 11.65
CA LEU A 334 -17.87 7.51 11.27
C LEU A 334 -19.24 7.21 10.64
N LYS A 335 -19.31 6.25 9.70
CA LYS A 335 -20.57 5.78 9.10
C LYS A 335 -21.52 5.11 10.10
N LYS A 336 -21.03 4.39 11.12
CA LYS A 336 -21.85 3.73 12.16
C LYS A 336 -22.31 4.69 13.26
N ASN A 337 -21.50 5.69 13.60
CA ASN A 337 -21.91 6.81 14.45
C ASN A 337 -22.91 7.72 13.73
N ILE A 338 -22.99 7.62 12.40
CA ILE A 338 -24.12 8.06 11.58
C ILE A 338 -25.16 6.90 11.51
N LYS A 339 -25.72 6.49 12.65
CA LYS A 339 -27.07 5.88 12.64
C LYS A 339 -28.08 7.01 12.46
N PRO A 340 -29.22 6.78 11.78
CA PRO A 340 -30.11 7.82 11.29
C PRO A 340 -30.87 8.50 12.43
N GLN A 341 -30.21 9.42 13.14
CA GLN A 341 -30.86 10.69 13.44
C GLN A 341 -30.42 11.62 12.33
N ALA A 342 -31.38 12.03 11.52
CA ALA A 342 -31.16 12.94 10.41
C ALA A 342 -30.49 14.22 10.93
N GLN A 343 -29.17 14.31 10.79
CA GLN A 343 -28.47 15.58 10.69
C GLN A 343 -27.59 15.50 9.45
N PRO A 344 -27.95 16.20 8.36
CA PRO A 344 -27.20 16.17 7.12
C PRO A 344 -25.81 16.82 7.31
N ALA A 345 -24.93 16.62 6.33
CA ALA A 345 -23.50 17.01 6.25
C ALA A 345 -23.15 18.51 6.47
N PHE A 346 -24.09 19.29 7.01
CA PHE A 346 -24.00 20.73 7.24
C PHE A 346 -23.54 21.11 8.65
N ALA A 347 -23.44 20.17 9.60
CA ALA A 347 -23.12 20.46 11.00
C ALA A 347 -21.67 20.94 11.26
N LEU A 348 -20.79 20.92 10.26
CA LEU A 348 -19.39 21.37 10.38
C LEU A 348 -19.10 22.67 9.61
N VAL A 349 -20.07 23.22 8.91
CA VAL A 349 -19.94 24.51 8.22
C VAL A 349 -20.62 25.57 9.10
N PRO A 350 -19.98 26.73 9.36
CA PRO A 350 -20.62 27.83 10.08
C PRO A 350 -22.00 28.17 9.48
N GLU A 351 -22.90 28.72 10.30
CA GLU A 351 -24.18 29.27 9.82
C GLU A 351 -23.91 30.40 8.81
N SER A 352 -23.82 30.03 7.53
CA SER A 352 -23.56 30.94 6.42
C SER A 352 -24.86 31.40 5.77
N THR A 353 -24.90 32.67 5.36
CA THR A 353 -25.99 33.18 4.53
C THR A 353 -25.76 32.77 3.08
N ILE A 354 -26.76 32.12 2.49
CA ILE A 354 -26.75 31.66 1.10
C ILE A 354 -27.70 32.50 0.28
N LEU A 355 -27.22 33.01 -0.84
CA LEU A 355 -28.03 33.68 -1.83
C LEU A 355 -28.59 32.65 -2.81
N ILE A 356 -29.90 32.60 -2.95
CA ILE A 356 -30.59 31.81 -3.98
C ILE A 356 -30.79 32.70 -5.19
N GLY A 357 -29.91 32.55 -6.16
CA GLY A 357 -29.90 33.34 -7.39
C GLY A 357 -30.76 32.74 -8.49
N TYR A 358 -31.35 33.58 -9.32
CA TYR A 358 -32.00 33.20 -10.58
C TYR A 358 -31.22 33.76 -11.77
N CYS A 359 -31.05 32.95 -12.82
CA CYS A 359 -30.56 33.41 -14.11
C CYS A 359 -31.28 32.73 -15.28
N GLN A 360 -31.45 33.47 -16.37
CA GLN A 360 -31.89 32.90 -17.65
C GLN A 360 -30.69 32.27 -18.40
N SER A 361 -30.94 31.38 -19.37
CA SER A 361 -29.89 30.68 -20.12
C SER A 361 -28.77 31.59 -20.68
N LYS A 362 -29.12 32.77 -21.23
CA LYS A 362 -28.14 33.74 -21.76
C LYS A 362 -27.31 34.40 -20.66
N GLN A 363 -27.93 34.72 -19.53
CA GLN A 363 -27.24 35.28 -18.36
C GLN A 363 -26.29 34.25 -17.74
N ARG A 364 -26.69 32.97 -17.72
CA ARG A 364 -25.86 31.89 -17.17
C ARG A 364 -24.51 31.74 -17.87
N GLN A 365 -24.49 31.83 -19.20
CA GLN A 365 -23.24 31.81 -19.96
C GLN A 365 -22.30 32.95 -19.57
N TRP A 366 -22.85 34.14 -19.31
CA TRP A 366 -22.07 35.27 -18.82
C TRP A 366 -21.54 35.04 -17.40
N VAL A 367 -22.38 34.51 -16.50
CA VAL A 367 -21.99 34.16 -15.12
C VAL A 367 -20.82 33.17 -15.10
N GLU A 368 -20.95 32.06 -15.84
CA GLU A 368 -19.93 31.01 -15.90
C GLU A 368 -18.63 31.51 -16.55
N LYS A 369 -18.71 32.38 -17.57
CA LYS A 369 -17.54 32.91 -18.27
C LYS A 369 -16.80 34.00 -17.48
N LYS A 370 -17.52 34.82 -16.71
CA LYS A 370 -16.96 35.99 -16.03
C LYS A 370 -16.74 35.78 -14.54
N GLY A 371 -17.34 34.75 -13.93
CA GLY A 371 -17.31 34.56 -12.49
C GLY A 371 -18.04 35.69 -11.73
N LEU A 372 -19.09 36.25 -12.34
CA LEU A 372 -19.85 37.37 -11.79
C LEU A 372 -21.35 37.04 -11.75
N TYR A 373 -22.03 37.41 -10.67
CA TYR A 373 -23.48 37.33 -10.55
C TYR A 373 -24.08 38.69 -10.20
N ASN A 374 -25.13 39.11 -10.92
CA ASN A 374 -25.73 40.43 -10.78
C ASN A 374 -27.18 40.37 -10.29
N ILE A 375 -27.52 41.25 -9.35
CA ILE A 375 -28.89 41.46 -8.85
C ILE A 375 -29.29 42.91 -9.14
N ARG A 376 -30.52 43.12 -9.59
CA ARG A 376 -31.07 44.47 -9.76
C ARG A 376 -31.32 45.10 -8.38
N LEU A 377 -30.87 46.33 -8.15
CA LEU A 377 -31.03 46.98 -6.84
C LEU A 377 -32.50 47.23 -6.44
N ASP A 378 -33.42 47.31 -7.40
CA ASP A 378 -34.86 47.44 -7.14
C ASP A 378 -35.52 46.14 -6.63
N ASN A 379 -34.79 45.03 -6.63
CA ASN A 379 -35.23 43.75 -6.08
C ASN A 379 -34.73 43.50 -4.64
N ILE A 380 -33.92 44.39 -4.07
CA ILE A 380 -33.30 44.18 -2.75
C ILE A 380 -34.09 44.93 -1.67
N GLY A 381 -34.65 44.18 -0.72
CA GLY A 381 -35.08 44.73 0.57
C GLY A 381 -33.85 45.01 1.44
N GLN A 382 -33.90 46.07 2.25
CA GLN A 382 -32.79 46.78 2.94
C GLN A 382 -31.81 46.00 3.85
N LYS A 383 -31.67 44.68 3.77
CA LYS A 383 -30.74 43.90 4.61
C LYS A 383 -30.10 42.76 3.83
N GLU A 384 -28.92 43.00 3.26
CA GLU A 384 -28.04 41.89 2.91
C GLU A 384 -26.90 41.80 3.93
N LYS A 385 -26.99 40.75 4.76
CA LYS A 385 -25.88 40.20 5.53
C LYS A 385 -24.84 39.65 4.54
N SER A 386 -23.58 39.58 4.96
CA SER A 386 -22.49 38.95 4.22
C SER A 386 -22.91 37.58 3.66
N VAL A 387 -23.05 37.50 2.34
CA VAL A 387 -23.33 36.24 1.62
C VAL A 387 -22.01 35.52 1.38
N GLU A 388 -21.96 34.24 1.70
CA GLU A 388 -20.76 33.41 1.50
C GLU A 388 -20.90 32.44 0.33
N TYR A 389 -22.15 32.07 -0.01
CA TYR A 389 -22.44 31.12 -1.08
C TYR A 389 -23.61 31.58 -1.95
N LEU A 390 -23.57 31.21 -3.23
CA LEU A 390 -24.62 31.43 -4.21
C LEU A 390 -25.09 30.08 -4.75
N LEU A 391 -26.37 29.76 -4.58
CA LEU A 391 -27.02 28.63 -5.26
C LEU A 391 -27.81 29.16 -6.46
N LEU A 392 -27.40 28.77 -7.67
CA LEU A 392 -27.93 29.33 -8.91
C LEU A 392 -28.97 28.41 -9.57
N ARG A 393 -30.22 28.89 -9.71
CA ARG A 393 -31.27 28.20 -10.47
C ARG A 393 -31.45 28.79 -11.87
N SER A 394 -31.79 27.91 -12.83
CA SER A 394 -32.07 28.28 -14.22
C SER A 394 -33.45 27.82 -14.67
N ASN A 395 -34.10 28.60 -15.53
CA ASN A 395 -35.28 28.21 -16.34
C ASN A 395 -36.45 27.56 -15.54
N ASN A 396 -36.86 28.19 -14.43
CA ASN A 396 -37.94 27.70 -13.54
C ASN A 396 -37.72 26.34 -12.89
N LYS A 397 -36.48 25.82 -12.91
CA LYS A 397 -36.16 24.59 -12.18
C LYS A 397 -36.17 24.89 -10.68
N LEU A 398 -37.01 24.15 -9.98
CA LEU A 398 -37.10 24.12 -8.52
C LEU A 398 -36.06 23.20 -7.88
N LYS A 399 -35.30 22.51 -8.72
CA LYS A 399 -34.13 21.73 -8.33
C LYS A 399 -32.87 22.45 -8.78
N ALA A 400 -31.93 22.64 -7.87
CA ALA A 400 -30.62 23.21 -8.15
C ALA A 400 -29.53 22.32 -7.54
N ASN A 401 -28.38 22.26 -8.20
CA ASN A 401 -27.20 21.50 -7.77
C ASN A 401 -25.91 22.30 -8.02
N ASP A 402 -26.04 23.59 -8.27
CA ASP A 402 -24.98 24.44 -8.80
C ASP A 402 -24.69 25.59 -7.82
N ILE A 403 -23.87 25.26 -6.83
CA ILE A 403 -23.46 26.14 -5.74
C ILE A 403 -22.06 26.71 -5.99
N TRP A 404 -21.92 28.00 -5.71
CA TRP A 404 -20.71 28.79 -5.95
C TRP A 404 -20.29 29.48 -4.65
N ARG A 405 -18.99 29.68 -4.46
CA ARG A 405 -18.44 30.48 -3.35
C ARG A 405 -18.42 31.95 -3.74
N VAL A 406 -18.92 32.82 -2.88
CA VAL A 406 -18.80 34.28 -3.03
C VAL A 406 -17.44 34.73 -2.46
N THR A 407 -16.66 35.47 -3.24
CA THR A 407 -15.28 35.81 -2.88
C THR A 407 -15.05 37.28 -2.56
N ASN A 408 -16.07 38.13 -2.74
CA ASN A 408 -16.01 39.55 -2.38
C ASN A 408 -17.24 40.00 -1.59
N LYS A 409 -17.11 41.15 -0.92
CA LYS A 409 -18.28 41.95 -0.56
C LYS A 409 -18.91 42.47 -1.84
N PRO A 410 -20.25 42.50 -1.95
CA PRO A 410 -20.89 42.91 -3.18
C PRO A 410 -20.60 44.38 -3.52
N GLU A 411 -20.35 44.64 -4.80
CA GLU A 411 -20.02 45.97 -5.34
C GLU A 411 -21.20 46.51 -6.16
N SER A 412 -21.46 47.82 -6.12
CA SER A 412 -22.48 48.44 -6.96
C SER A 412 -21.89 48.80 -8.33
N MET A 413 -22.61 48.47 -9.41
CA MET A 413 -22.28 48.89 -10.78
C MET A 413 -23.49 49.53 -11.45
N SER A 414 -23.26 50.60 -12.21
CA SER A 414 -24.23 51.16 -13.13
C SER A 414 -24.48 50.22 -14.32
N ASN A 415 -25.57 50.44 -15.05
CA ASN A 415 -25.87 49.70 -16.26
C ASN A 415 -24.76 49.78 -17.32
N GLN A 416 -24.10 50.94 -17.46
CA GLN A 416 -23.03 51.16 -18.42
C GLN A 416 -21.76 50.39 -18.03
N GLU A 417 -21.39 50.39 -16.75
CA GLU A 417 -20.27 49.60 -16.23
C GLU A 417 -20.54 48.10 -16.40
N LEU A 418 -21.77 47.66 -16.16
CA LEU A 418 -22.17 46.27 -16.35
C LEU A 418 -22.11 45.86 -17.84
N ILE A 419 -22.52 46.73 -18.77
CA ILE A 419 -22.35 46.50 -20.23
C ILE A 419 -20.87 46.33 -20.60
N ASN A 420 -19.98 47.14 -20.02
CA ASN A 420 -18.54 47.06 -20.28
C ASN A 420 -17.93 45.69 -19.86
N THR A 421 -18.55 44.97 -18.92
CA THR A 421 -18.15 43.59 -18.57
C THR A 421 -18.62 42.53 -19.58
N GLY A 422 -19.37 42.93 -20.61
CA GLY A 422 -19.98 42.06 -21.62
C GLY A 422 -21.38 41.55 -21.27
N TYR A 423 -22.05 42.15 -20.27
CA TYR A 423 -23.43 41.84 -19.93
C TYR A 423 -24.40 42.47 -20.96
N GLN A 424 -25.39 41.70 -21.42
CA GLN A 424 -26.31 42.15 -22.47
C GLN A 424 -27.61 42.70 -21.89
N ASN A 425 -28.05 43.86 -22.41
CA ASN A 425 -29.37 44.47 -22.16
C ASN A 425 -29.74 44.65 -20.66
N PRO A 426 -28.98 45.41 -19.86
CA PRO A 426 -29.39 45.75 -18.51
C PRO A 426 -30.71 46.55 -18.51
N SER A 427 -31.66 46.13 -17.67
CA SER A 427 -33.00 46.74 -17.57
C SER A 427 -33.19 47.73 -16.41
N CYS A 428 -32.29 47.78 -15.41
CA CYS A 428 -32.30 48.79 -14.35
C CYS A 428 -31.02 49.66 -14.37
N LYS A 429 -31.05 50.80 -13.67
CA LYS A 429 -29.94 51.77 -13.64
C LYS A 429 -28.71 51.26 -12.91
N ASN A 430 -28.90 50.52 -11.81
CA ASN A 430 -27.84 50.05 -10.92
C ASN A 430 -28.05 48.59 -10.51
N TYR A 431 -26.95 47.87 -10.34
CA TYR A 431 -26.90 46.46 -9.97
C TYR A 431 -25.94 46.24 -8.81
N LEU A 432 -26.23 45.22 -8.02
CA LEU A 432 -25.32 44.66 -7.05
C LEU A 432 -24.59 43.46 -7.66
N ILE A 433 -23.26 43.44 -7.57
CA ILE A 433 -22.39 42.47 -8.25
C ILE A 433 -21.60 41.65 -7.25
N TYR A 434 -21.72 40.33 -7.38
CA TYR A 434 -21.01 39.31 -6.61
C TYR A 434 -19.95 38.64 -7.50
N LYS A 435 -18.71 38.53 -7.00
CA LYS A 435 -17.66 37.68 -7.57
C LYS A 435 -17.82 36.28 -7.01
N ILE A 436 -17.82 35.29 -7.89
CA ILE A 436 -18.10 33.91 -7.55
C ILE A 436 -17.08 32.95 -8.16
N GLU A 437 -16.84 31.85 -7.44
CA GLU A 437 -15.95 30.77 -7.87
C GLU A 437 -16.66 29.42 -7.73
N LYS A 438 -16.37 28.50 -8.65
CA LYS A 438 -16.94 27.16 -8.62
C LYS A 438 -16.34 26.37 -7.46
N ILE A 439 -17.18 25.63 -6.72
CA ILE A 439 -16.71 24.81 -5.62
C ILE A 439 -16.24 23.46 -6.18
N GLU A 440 -14.96 23.15 -6.06
CA GLU A 440 -14.36 21.86 -6.49
C GLU A 440 -14.42 20.77 -5.39
N ASN A 441 -14.97 21.09 -4.22
CA ASN A 441 -15.05 20.20 -3.06
C ASN A 441 -16.21 19.18 -3.19
N SER A 442 -15.93 17.92 -2.85
CA SER A 442 -16.88 16.79 -2.89
C SER A 442 -18.07 16.89 -1.92
N ALA A 443 -18.07 17.86 -0.99
CA ALA A 443 -19.14 18.00 0.01
C ALA A 443 -20.49 18.45 -0.59
N PHE A 444 -20.48 19.14 -1.73
CA PHE A 444 -21.69 19.69 -2.37
C PHE A 444 -21.95 19.15 -3.78
N SER A 445 -20.97 18.45 -4.38
CA SER A 445 -20.96 18.09 -5.80
C SER A 445 -22.09 17.15 -6.22
N ASP A 446 -22.64 16.37 -5.28
CA ASP A 446 -23.68 15.36 -5.55
C ASP A 446 -25.05 15.73 -4.93
N ILE A 447 -25.19 16.94 -4.39
CA ILE A 447 -26.42 17.36 -3.70
C ILE A 447 -27.37 18.06 -4.68
N VAL A 448 -28.63 17.62 -4.68
CA VAL A 448 -29.73 18.31 -5.37
C VAL A 448 -30.66 18.90 -4.33
N TRP A 449 -30.83 20.22 -4.35
CA TRP A 449 -31.74 20.95 -3.47
C TRP A 449 -33.08 21.20 -4.14
N ASN A 450 -34.18 20.90 -3.44
CA ASN A 450 -35.53 21.30 -3.78
C ASN A 450 -35.88 22.66 -3.14
N ILE A 451 -35.82 23.71 -3.94
CA ILE A 451 -36.07 25.09 -3.53
C ILE A 451 -37.49 25.28 -2.96
N GLU A 452 -38.49 24.49 -3.38
CA GLU A 452 -39.86 24.59 -2.84
C GLU A 452 -39.97 24.21 -1.36
N LYS A 453 -39.02 23.41 -0.87
CA LYS A 453 -38.98 23.03 0.55
C LYS A 453 -38.48 24.17 1.44
N LEU A 454 -37.87 25.21 0.89
CA LEU A 454 -37.34 26.33 1.67
C LEU A 454 -38.46 27.21 2.23
N PRO A 455 -38.50 27.48 3.55
CA PRO A 455 -39.44 28.44 4.14
C PRO A 455 -39.35 29.81 3.46
N SER A 456 -38.11 30.27 3.26
CA SER A 456 -37.77 31.53 2.60
C SER A 456 -38.24 31.63 1.15
N TYR A 457 -38.51 30.50 0.47
CA TYR A 457 -39.09 30.49 -0.87
C TYR A 457 -40.61 30.69 -0.86
N LYS A 458 -41.30 30.20 0.18
CA LYS A 458 -42.76 30.30 0.32
C LYS A 458 -43.22 31.73 0.62
N SER A 459 -42.34 32.57 1.13
CA SER A 459 -42.60 33.96 1.51
C SER A 459 -42.30 34.99 0.41
N ILE A 460 -41.96 34.57 -0.82
CA ILE A 460 -41.55 35.50 -1.89
C ILE A 460 -42.73 35.76 -2.83
N ASP A 461 -43.07 37.03 -3.00
CA ASP A 461 -44.17 37.47 -3.89
C ASP A 461 -43.88 37.26 -5.38
N ASN A 462 -42.60 37.07 -5.73
CA ASN A 462 -42.16 36.84 -7.11
C ASN A 462 -41.10 35.75 -7.17
N LYS A 463 -41.44 34.62 -7.80
CA LYS A 463 -40.59 33.43 -7.94
C LYS A 463 -39.27 33.68 -8.70
N TYR A 464 -39.12 34.82 -9.37
CA TYR A 464 -37.92 35.23 -10.09
C TYR A 464 -36.99 36.13 -9.27
N LYS A 465 -37.43 36.64 -8.11
CA LYS A 465 -36.58 37.45 -7.24
C LYS A 465 -35.54 36.57 -6.53
N PRO A 466 -34.26 36.98 -6.49
CA PRO A 466 -33.28 36.39 -5.59
C PRO A 466 -33.70 36.60 -4.13
N PHE A 467 -33.30 35.68 -3.27
CA PHE A 467 -33.59 35.74 -1.84
C PHE A 467 -32.48 35.02 -1.08
N THR A 468 -32.37 35.30 0.22
CA THR A 468 -31.40 34.63 1.08
C THR A 468 -32.04 33.52 1.90
N THR A 469 -31.26 32.49 2.21
CA THR A 469 -31.62 31.40 3.13
C THR A 469 -30.38 31.08 3.97
N THR A 470 -30.57 30.29 5.02
CA THR A 470 -29.44 29.79 5.80
C THR A 470 -28.97 28.45 5.28
N LEU A 471 -27.71 28.13 5.59
CA LEU A 471 -27.17 26.82 5.32
C LEU A 471 -27.97 25.70 6.01
N SER A 472 -28.49 25.95 7.22
CA SER A 472 -29.38 25.02 7.93
C SER A 472 -30.71 24.79 7.22
N GLU A 473 -31.38 25.84 6.73
CA GLU A 473 -32.59 25.69 5.92
C GLU A 473 -32.31 24.94 4.61
N LEU A 474 -31.21 25.25 3.93
CA LEU A 474 -30.82 24.60 2.69
C LEU A 474 -30.51 23.11 2.90
N SER A 475 -29.96 22.74 4.05
CA SER A 475 -29.68 21.36 4.40
C SER A 475 -30.92 20.46 4.44
N GLN A 476 -32.03 21.02 4.90
CA GLN A 476 -33.32 20.34 5.03
C GLN A 476 -34.08 20.28 3.70
N ALA A 477 -33.67 21.09 2.72
CA ALA A 477 -34.25 21.15 1.39
C ALA A 477 -33.63 20.15 0.39
N THR A 478 -32.74 19.26 0.82
CA THR A 478 -32.12 18.22 -0.02
C THR A 478 -33.15 17.17 -0.50
N ILE A 479 -32.83 16.50 -1.61
CA ILE A 479 -33.63 15.42 -2.22
C ILE A 479 -32.94 14.07 -2.00
#